data_AF-A0A2E5V2J5-F1
#
_entry.id   AF-A0A2E5V2J5-F1
#
_cell.length_a   1.000
_cell.length_b   1.000
_cell.length_c   1.000
_cell.angle_alpha   90.00
_cell.angle_beta   90.00
_cell.angle_gamma   90.00
#
_symmetry.space_group_name_H-M   'P 1'
#
loop_
_entity.id
_entity.type
_entity.pdbx_description
1 polymer ?
#
loop_
_entity_poly.entity_id
_entity_poly.type
_entity_poly.pdbx_seq_one_letter_code
_entity_poly.pdbx_strand_id
1 'polypeptide(L)' 'MMPEEDFNPSRFDLSVSARAIPRIQNPQDLTGKLIYLASNDNDFVTGQCIVINRGYNSILSGKQINNIKD' A
#
# COMPACT_ATOMS: atom_id res chain seq x y z
N MET A 1 -21.55 2.62 0.32
CA MET A 1 -20.54 3.69 0.43
C MET A 1 -20.67 4.53 -0.82
N MET A 2 -21.16 5.76 -0.71
CA MET A 2 -21.13 6.67 -1.86
C MET A 2 -19.66 7.01 -2.14
N PRO A 3 -19.21 7.03 -3.40
CA PRO A 3 -17.91 7.58 -3.71
C PRO A 3 -17.91 9.05 -3.27
N GLU A 4 -16.94 9.43 -2.45
CA GLU A 4 -16.66 10.84 -2.13
C GLU A 4 -16.59 11.66 -3.42
N GLU A 5 -16.99 12.93 -3.36
CA GLU A 5 -17.20 13.82 -4.52
C GLU A 5 -15.96 13.92 -5.45
N ASP A 6 -14.76 13.62 -4.92
CA ASP A 6 -13.47 13.63 -5.63
C ASP A 6 -12.91 12.24 -6.00
N PHE A 7 -13.69 11.17 -5.83
CA PHE A 7 -13.23 9.82 -6.14
C PHE A 7 -13.11 9.64 -7.66
N ASN A 8 -11.88 9.75 -8.17
CA ASN A 8 -11.56 9.39 -9.55
C ASN A 8 -11.12 7.91 -9.62
N PRO A 9 -11.97 7.00 -10.13
CA PRO A 9 -11.66 5.56 -10.19
C PRO A 9 -10.38 5.26 -10.98
N SER A 10 -10.08 6.03 -12.03
CA SER A 10 -8.85 5.84 -12.81
C SER A 10 -7.59 6.07 -11.98
N ARG A 11 -7.58 7.03 -11.05
CA ARG A 11 -6.45 7.28 -10.15
C ARG A 11 -6.28 6.15 -9.14
N PHE A 12 -7.39 5.58 -8.69
CA PHE A 12 -7.39 4.45 -7.78
C PHE A 12 -6.79 3.20 -8.45
N ASP A 13 -7.23 2.88 -9.66
CA ASP A 13 -6.72 1.73 -10.42
C ASP A 13 -5.23 1.88 -10.79
N LEU A 14 -4.80 3.10 -11.15
CA LEU A 14 -3.39 3.40 -11.34
C LEU A 14 -2.58 3.14 -10.06
N SER A 15 -3.05 3.60 -8.91
CA SER A 15 -2.42 3.32 -7.60
C SER A 15 -2.40 1.82 -7.27
N VAL A 16 -3.42 1.05 -7.67
CA VAL A 16 -3.43 -0.43 -7.56
C VAL A 16 -2.35 -1.06 -8.45
N SER A 17 -2.30 -0.69 -9.72
CA SER A 17 -1.35 -1.25 -10.68
C SER A 17 0.11 -0.89 -10.38
N ALA A 18 0.33 0.25 -9.73
CA ALA A 18 1.64 0.72 -9.29
C ALA A 18 2.06 0.12 -7.94
N ARG A 19 1.59 -1.07 -7.57
CA ARG A 19 2.02 -1.81 -6.36
C ARG A 19 2.76 -3.08 -6.73
N ALA A 20 3.72 -3.49 -5.90
CA ALA A 20 4.44 -4.74 -6.10
C ALA A 20 3.48 -5.93 -6.05
N ILE A 21 2.43 -5.81 -5.23
CA ILE A 21 1.30 -6.73 -5.24
C ILE A 21 0.05 -5.95 -5.72
N PRO A 22 -0.36 -6.07 -6.99
CA PRO A 22 -1.32 -5.18 -7.64
C PRO A 22 -2.77 -5.62 -7.39
N ARG A 23 -3.19 -5.62 -6.13
CA ARG A 23 -4.60 -5.77 -5.74
C ARG A 23 -4.99 -4.80 -4.65
N ILE A 24 -6.29 -4.58 -4.50
CA ILE A 24 -6.87 -3.80 -3.41
C ILE A 24 -6.48 -4.42 -2.06
N GLN A 25 -6.20 -3.54 -1.09
CA GLN A 25 -5.92 -3.96 0.28
C GLN A 25 -7.24 -4.22 0.99
N ASN A 26 -7.34 -5.35 1.67
CA ASN A 26 -8.47 -5.69 2.52
C ASN A 26 -8.06 -5.57 4.00
N PRO A 27 -9.01 -5.40 4.93
CA PRO A 27 -8.70 -5.32 6.36
C PRO A 27 -7.83 -6.48 6.88
N GLN A 28 -8.01 -7.68 6.34
CA GLN A 28 -7.27 -8.89 6.71
C GLN A 28 -5.76 -8.79 6.42
N ASP A 29 -5.36 -7.93 5.48
CA ASP A 29 -3.94 -7.69 5.17
C ASP A 29 -3.19 -6.99 6.32
N LEU A 30 -3.91 -6.33 7.24
CA LEU A 30 -3.33 -5.67 8.41
C LEU A 30 -3.35 -6.56 9.66
N THR A 31 -4.30 -7.50 9.75
CA THR A 31 -4.60 -8.25 10.97
C THR A 31 -3.37 -8.93 11.56
N GLY A 32 -2.61 -9.68 10.76
CA GLY A 32 -1.41 -10.37 11.24
C GLY A 32 -0.34 -9.39 11.75
N LYS A 33 -0.19 -8.23 11.10
CA LYS A 33 0.78 -7.24 11.53
C LYS A 33 0.36 -6.52 12.81
N LEU A 34 -0.93 -6.25 12.97
CA LEU A 34 -1.48 -5.69 14.21
C LEU A 34 -1.33 -6.67 15.38
N ILE A 35 -1.58 -7.97 15.17
CA ILE A 35 -1.36 -9.00 16.19
C ILE A 35 0.13 -9.03 16.58
N TYR A 36 1.04 -9.04 15.61
CA TYR A 36 2.48 -8.97 15.89
C TYR A 36 2.84 -7.73 16.73
N LEU A 37 2.36 -6.54 16.34
CA LEU A 37 2.65 -5.29 17.06
C LEU A 37 2.06 -5.25 18.47
N ALA A 38 0.93 -5.92 18.71
CA ALA A 38 0.27 -6.02 20.01
C ALA A 38 0.80 -7.17 20.88
N SER A 39 1.65 -8.03 20.33
CA SER A 39 2.19 -9.20 21.01
C SER A 39 3.57 -8.91 21.62
N ASN A 40 3.97 -9.76 22.56
CA ASN A 40 5.31 -9.72 23.17
C ASN A 40 6.43 -10.00 22.16
N ASP A 41 6.12 -10.54 20.97
CA ASP A 41 7.11 -10.77 19.92
C ASP A 41 7.70 -9.45 19.38
N ASN A 42 7.08 -8.31 19.68
CA ASN A 42 7.53 -6.98 19.27
C ASN A 42 8.17 -6.15 20.41
N ASP A 43 8.43 -6.73 21.59
CA ASP A 43 8.84 -5.98 22.80
C ASP A 43 10.15 -5.16 22.66
N PHE A 44 11.01 -5.53 21.71
CA PHE A 44 12.27 -4.81 21.45
C PHE A 44 12.25 -3.95 20.18
N VAL A 45 11.14 -3.93 19.45
CA VAL A 45 11.01 -3.19 18.18
C VAL A 45 10.17 -1.95 18.42
N THR A 46 10.85 -0.83 18.66
CA THR A 46 10.24 0.46 19.02
C THR A 46 10.74 1.59 18.13
N GLY A 47 10.00 2.71 18.10
CA GLY A 47 10.33 3.90 17.30
C GLY A 47 10.29 3.70 15.78
N GLN A 48 9.78 2.56 15.31
CA GLN A 48 9.75 2.22 13.88
C GLN A 48 8.44 2.65 13.22
N CYS A 49 8.54 3.08 11.96
CA CYS A 49 7.39 3.23 11.06
C CYS A 49 7.36 2.04 10.10
N ILE A 50 6.37 1.15 10.27
CA ILE A 50 6.20 -0.01 9.39
C ILE A 50 5.14 0.31 8.34
N VAL A 51 5.58 0.46 7.09
CA VAL A 51 4.68 0.74 5.97
C VAL A 51 4.01 -0.56 5.48
N ILE A 52 2.67 -0.58 5.52
CA ILE A 52 1.86 -1.70 5.00
C ILE A 52 1.01 -1.18 3.84
N ASN A 53 1.58 -1.19 2.64
CA ASN A 53 0.93 -0.64 1.43
C ASN A 53 1.14 -1.51 0.19
N ARG A 54 1.43 -2.81 0.37
CA ARG A 54 1.64 -3.79 -0.70
C ARG A 54 2.78 -3.42 -1.67
N GLY A 55 3.79 -2.70 -1.15
CA GLY A 55 5.02 -2.35 -1.85
C GLY A 55 4.93 -1.11 -2.73
N TYR A 56 3.90 -0.27 -2.59
CA TYR A 56 3.73 0.97 -3.38
C TYR A 56 5.01 1.82 -3.41
N ASN A 57 5.67 1.99 -2.27
CA ASN A 57 6.89 2.81 -2.17
C ASN A 57 8.12 2.15 -2.80
N SER A 58 8.09 0.85 -3.10
CA SER A 58 9.23 0.11 -3.63
C SER A 58 9.35 0.16 -5.16
N ILE A 59 8.25 0.38 -5.90
CA ILE A 59 8.30 0.50 -7.37
C ILE A 59 8.52 1.93 -7.87
N LEU A 60 8.46 2.93 -6.97
CA LEU A 60 8.75 4.32 -7.33
C LEU A 60 10.20 4.53 -7.80
N SER A 61 11.12 3.59 -7.50
CA SER A 61 12.49 3.60 -8.01
C SER A 61 12.68 2.85 -9.33
N GLY A 62 11.71 2.05 -9.78
CA GLY A 62 11.90 1.07 -10.87
C GLY A 62 10.99 1.23 -12.10
N LYS A 63 9.87 1.94 -11.99
CA LYS A 63 9.05 2.31 -13.15
C LYS A 63 9.19 3.82 -13.41
N GLN A 64 10.26 4.18 -14.14
CA GLN A 64 10.11 5.32 -15.04
C GLN A 64 8.89 5.01 -15.90
N ILE A 65 7.88 5.87 -15.80
CA ILE A 65 6.72 5.88 -16.68
C ILE A 65 7.19 6.18 -18.10
N ASN A 66 7.74 5.17 -18.77
CA ASN A 66 7.92 5.15 -20.22
C ASN A 66 6.52 5.15 -20.81
N ASN A 67 5.93 6.34 -20.98
CA ASN A 67 4.83 6.67 -21.90
C ASN A 67 4.60 8.20 -21.92
N ILE A 68 5.69 8.98 -22.07
CA ILE A 68 5.63 10.31 -22.70
C ILE A 68 6.35 10.21 -24.04
N LYS A 69 5.78 9.43 -24.96
CA LYS A 69 6.01 9.51 -26.41
C LYS A 69 4.76 8.91 -27.07
N ASP A 70 3.77 9.77 -27.29
CA ASP A 70 3.17 10.10 -28.59
C ASP A 70 2.13 11.20 -28.39
#